data_AF-A0A3D5K3T2-F1
#
_entry.id   AF-A0A3D5K3T2-F1
#
_cell.length_a   1.000
_cell.length_b   1.000
_cell.length_c   1.000
_cell.angle_alpha   90.00
_cell.angle_beta   90.00
_cell.angle_gamma   90.00
#
_symmetry.space_group_name_H-M   'P 1'
#
loop_
_entity.id
_entity.type
_entity.pdbx_description
1 polymer ?
#
loop_
_entity_poly.entity_id
_entity_poly.type
_entity_poly.pdbx_seq_one_letter_code
_entity_poly.pdbx_strand_id
1 'polypeptide(L)'
;MTNLDGIEISEHELRDEIFTPEATAFVADLVRTFRDRRIELLRSRRIRQEKFDTGLRPDFLPETAEIRSGTWTVSPPPKDLLDRRVEITGPPERKMMINALNSGARVFMADFEDSSSPTWDNMLNGQVNIRDAIRRDLTLRRDGKSYAINDEIATLVIRPRGWHLPERHVQVDGRPAAASLVDFGLIFFHNVREALDRGTAPYFYLPKLENHHEARLWNDVFCHAQDALGVPRGSIK
;
A
#
# COMPACT_ATOMS: atom_id res chain seq x y z
N MET A 1 -4.73 12.53 24.22
CA MET A 1 -4.80 13.43 23.06
C MET A 1 -3.77 12.97 22.07
N THR A 2 -4.18 12.75 20.83
CA THR A 2 -3.29 12.32 19.75
C THR A 2 -2.31 13.47 19.44
N ASN A 3 -0.99 13.23 19.57
CA ASN A 3 0.01 14.27 19.31
C ASN A 3 0.18 14.44 17.79
N LEU A 4 -0.22 15.61 17.28
CA LEU A 4 -0.12 15.97 15.86
C LEU A 4 0.97 17.01 15.56
N ASP A 5 1.84 17.29 16.53
CA ASP A 5 2.90 18.28 16.38
C ASP A 5 3.81 17.92 15.21
N GLY A 6 4.20 18.94 14.43
CA GLY A 6 5.10 18.79 13.28
C GLY A 6 4.48 18.13 12.05
N ILE A 7 3.16 17.91 12.02
CA ILE A 7 2.48 17.32 10.86
C ILE A 7 1.74 18.40 10.08
N GLU A 8 2.00 18.50 8.78
CA GLU A 8 1.31 19.42 7.87
C GLU A 8 0.73 18.64 6.69
N ILE A 9 -0.58 18.78 6.48
CA ILE A 9 -1.30 18.15 5.37
C ILE A 9 -1.90 19.26 4.50
N SER A 10 -1.60 19.24 3.21
CA SER A 10 -2.12 20.24 2.27
C SER A 10 -3.65 20.22 2.20
N GLU A 11 -4.24 21.40 2.00
CA GLU A 11 -5.69 21.56 1.86
C GLU A 11 -6.27 20.70 0.73
N HIS A 12 -7.41 20.07 1.02
CA HIS A 12 -8.23 19.33 0.06
C HIS A 12 -9.60 19.05 0.70
N GLU A 13 -10.67 18.96 -0.09
CA GLU A 13 -12.04 18.75 0.43
C GLU A 13 -12.18 17.45 1.24
N LEU A 14 -11.51 16.38 0.80
CA LEU A 14 -11.45 15.08 1.49
C LEU A 14 -10.42 14.99 2.62
N ARG A 15 -9.68 16.07 2.92
CA ARG A 15 -8.55 16.01 3.88
C ARG A 15 -9.03 15.52 5.23
N ASP A 16 -10.02 16.17 5.82
CA ASP A 16 -10.41 15.90 7.21
C ASP A 16 -11.11 14.53 7.36
N GLU A 17 -11.66 14.00 6.26
CA GLU A 17 -12.24 12.66 6.20
C GLU A 17 -11.17 11.56 6.16
N ILE A 18 -10.10 11.75 5.38
CA ILE A 18 -9.04 10.76 5.20
C ILE A 18 -7.95 10.90 6.27
N PHE A 19 -7.57 12.12 6.62
CA PHE A 19 -6.59 12.48 7.63
C PHE A 19 -7.29 12.88 8.93
N THR A 20 -8.12 11.98 9.47
CA THR A 20 -8.62 12.10 10.85
C THR A 20 -7.43 12.23 11.82
N PRO A 21 -7.62 12.78 13.03
CA PRO A 21 -6.53 12.89 14.01
C PRO A 21 -5.80 11.57 14.25
N GLU A 22 -6.53 10.46 14.36
CA GLU A 22 -5.99 9.13 14.60
C GLU A 22 -5.25 8.58 13.38
N ALA A 23 -5.83 8.71 12.18
CA ALA A 23 -5.18 8.29 10.94
C ALA A 23 -3.88 9.07 10.68
N THR A 24 -3.92 10.38 10.94
CA THR A 24 -2.77 11.28 10.77
C THR A 24 -1.64 10.91 11.70
N ALA A 25 -1.95 10.66 12.98
CA ALA A 25 -0.94 10.23 13.94
C ALA A 25 -0.35 8.85 13.61
N PHE A 26 -1.19 7.92 13.14
CA PHE A 26 -0.72 6.60 12.69
C PHE A 26 0.24 6.71 11.50
N VAL A 27 -0.10 7.50 10.47
CA VAL A 27 0.79 7.74 9.33
C VAL A 27 2.08 8.44 9.77
N ALA A 28 2.00 9.43 10.65
CA ALA A 28 3.18 10.12 11.16
C ALA A 28 4.09 9.21 11.99
N ASP A 29 3.53 8.30 12.78
CA ASP A 29 4.27 7.29 13.53
C ASP A 29 5.02 6.33 12.60
N LEU A 30 4.36 5.83 11.54
CA LEU A 30 5.03 5.05 10.49
C LEU A 30 6.18 5.84 9.85
N VAL A 31 5.93 7.09 9.49
CA VAL A 31 6.93 7.94 8.85
C VAL A 31 8.11 8.18 9.78
N ARG A 32 7.88 8.52 11.05
CA ARG A 32 8.95 8.76 12.03
C ARG A 32 9.78 7.51 12.27
N THR A 33 9.13 6.36 12.40
CA THR A 33 9.78 5.09 12.69
C THR A 33 10.66 4.60 11.53
N PHE A 34 10.19 4.74 10.28
CA PHE A 34 10.80 4.07 9.13
C PHE A 34 11.54 4.98 8.14
N ARG A 35 11.44 6.31 8.28
CA ARG A 35 12.05 7.29 7.36
C ARG A 35 13.54 7.06 7.16
N ASP A 36 14.30 6.98 8.23
CA ASP A 36 15.76 6.93 8.14
C ASP A 36 16.24 5.64 7.49
N ARG A 37 15.61 4.51 7.85
CA ARG A 37 15.89 3.22 7.21
C ARG A 37 15.56 3.24 5.72
N ARG A 38 14.43 3.83 5.32
CA ARG A 38 14.05 4.01 3.90
C ARG A 38 15.09 4.86 3.15
N ILE A 39 15.55 5.97 3.75
CA ILE A 39 16.58 6.84 3.15
C ILE A 39 17.90 6.08 2.98
N GLU A 40 18.32 5.31 3.99
CA GLU A 40 19.52 4.49 3.94
C GLU A 40 19.46 3.47 2.79
N LEU A 41 18.32 2.78 2.63
CA LEU A 41 18.13 1.81 1.54
C LEU A 41 18.20 2.47 0.16
N LEU A 42 17.58 3.64 -0.03
CA LEU A 42 17.68 4.38 -1.29
C LEU A 42 19.11 4.86 -1.59
N ARG A 43 19.89 5.21 -0.55
CA ARG A 43 21.32 5.50 -0.70
C ARG A 43 22.09 4.23 -1.10
N SER A 44 21.77 3.09 -0.49
CA SER A 44 22.36 1.79 -0.81
C SER A 44 22.14 1.41 -2.28
N ARG A 45 20.96 1.71 -2.86
CA ARG A 45 20.70 1.53 -4.30
C ARG A 45 21.73 2.25 -5.16
N ARG A 46 22.02 3.53 -4.87
CA ARG A 46 23.01 4.33 -5.62
C ARG A 46 24.42 3.74 -5.52
N ILE A 47 24.84 3.39 -4.29
CA ILE A 47 26.15 2.77 -4.06
C ILE A 47 26.27 1.43 -4.81
N ARG A 48 25.19 0.65 -4.86
CA ARG A 48 25.17 -0.61 -5.60
C ARG A 48 25.24 -0.38 -7.11
N GLN A 49 24.51 0.62 -7.61
CA GLN A 49 24.54 1.00 -9.03
C GLN A 49 25.95 1.47 -9.45
N GLU A 50 26.62 2.29 -8.63
CA GLU A 50 28.00 2.73 -8.89
C GLU A 50 28.96 1.54 -9.05
N LYS A 51 28.78 0.47 -8.25
CA LYS A 51 29.58 -0.76 -8.42
C LYS A 51 29.26 -1.47 -9.74
N PHE A 52 28.00 -1.50 -10.16
CA PHE A 52 27.64 -2.09 -11.45
C PHE A 52 28.22 -1.30 -12.62
N ASP A 53 28.26 0.02 -12.50
CA ASP A 53 28.81 0.92 -13.53
C ASP A 53 30.33 0.72 -13.71
N THR A 54 31.05 0.24 -12.68
CA THR A 54 32.48 -0.14 -12.80
C THR A 54 32.71 -1.54 -13.41
N GLY A 55 31.64 -2.23 -13.81
CA GLY A 55 31.70 -3.53 -14.48
C GLY A 55 31.38 -4.73 -13.57
N LEU A 56 31.11 -4.52 -12.28
CA LEU A 56 30.57 -5.59 -11.43
C LEU A 56 29.23 -6.06 -12.01
N ARG A 57 29.02 -7.37 -12.10
CA ARG A 57 27.74 -7.95 -12.50
C ARG A 57 26.95 -8.41 -11.28
N PRO A 58 25.61 -8.30 -11.27
CA PRO A 58 24.79 -8.90 -10.22
C PRO A 58 24.99 -10.41 -10.17
N ASP A 59 25.07 -10.97 -8.97
CA ASP A 59 25.12 -12.41 -8.73
C ASP A 59 24.44 -12.76 -7.39
N PHE A 60 24.25 -14.04 -7.12
CA PHE A 60 23.69 -14.54 -5.87
C PHE A 60 24.61 -14.24 -4.69
N LEU A 61 24.02 -13.69 -3.62
CA LEU A 61 24.75 -13.34 -2.40
C LEU A 61 25.25 -14.58 -1.65
N PRO A 62 26.55 -14.76 -1.41
CA PRO A 62 27.08 -15.88 -0.62
C PRO A 62 26.49 -15.95 0.80
N GLU A 63 26.28 -14.81 1.44
CA GLU A 63 25.79 -14.68 2.82
C GLU A 63 24.34 -15.16 3.03
N THR A 64 23.59 -15.41 1.95
CA THR A 64 22.22 -15.95 2.03
C THR A 64 22.12 -17.37 1.45
N ALA A 65 23.24 -18.06 1.26
CA ALA A 65 23.26 -19.42 0.71
C ALA A 65 22.42 -20.40 1.53
N GLU A 66 22.51 -20.36 2.87
CA GLU A 66 21.75 -21.23 3.76
C GLU A 66 20.23 -21.03 3.66
N ILE A 67 19.79 -19.80 3.41
CA ILE A 67 18.36 -19.52 3.18
C ILE A 67 17.92 -20.17 1.86
N ARG A 68 18.73 -20.08 0.80
CA ARG A 68 18.38 -20.66 -0.52
C ARG A 68 18.42 -22.19 -0.53
N SER A 69 19.32 -22.80 0.23
CA SER A 69 19.46 -24.26 0.33
C SER A 69 18.61 -24.88 1.45
N GLY A 70 18.04 -24.07 2.34
CA GLY A 70 17.21 -24.52 3.44
C GLY A 70 15.83 -25.04 3.01
N THR A 71 15.14 -25.73 3.92
CA THR A 71 13.77 -26.20 3.74
C THR A 71 12.81 -25.30 4.52
N TRP A 72 12.12 -24.40 3.84
CA TRP A 72 11.12 -23.51 4.42
C TRP A 72 10.06 -23.14 3.37
N THR A 73 8.92 -22.67 3.84
CA THR A 73 7.84 -22.14 2.99
C THR A 73 7.31 -20.84 3.60
N VAL A 74 6.71 -20.00 2.76
CA VAL A 74 5.92 -18.87 3.25
C VAL A 74 4.69 -19.37 4.02
N SER A 75 4.09 -18.52 4.85
CA SER A 75 2.81 -18.83 5.48
C SER A 75 1.74 -19.09 4.41
N PRO A 76 0.80 -20.02 4.63
CA PRO A 76 -0.25 -20.32 3.67
C PRO A 76 -1.03 -19.07 3.26
N PRO A 77 -1.39 -18.92 1.98
CA PRO A 77 -2.23 -17.81 1.54
C PRO A 77 -3.64 -17.94 2.12
N PRO A 78 -4.35 -16.82 2.38
CA PRO A 78 -5.75 -16.83 2.75
C PRO A 78 -6.61 -17.36 1.59
N LYS A 79 -7.84 -17.78 1.91
CA LYS A 79 -8.78 -18.38 0.94
C LYS A 79 -8.95 -17.52 -0.32
N ASP A 80 -9.05 -16.22 -0.14
CA ASP A 80 -9.25 -15.22 -1.22
C ASP A 80 -8.11 -15.16 -2.24
N LEU A 81 -6.92 -15.66 -1.88
CA LEU A 81 -5.71 -15.60 -2.69
C LEU A 81 -5.24 -17.00 -3.16
N LEU A 82 -6.03 -18.05 -2.94
CA LEU A 82 -5.73 -19.40 -3.42
C LEU A 82 -5.89 -19.53 -4.94
N ASP A 83 -6.90 -18.89 -5.53
CA ASP A 83 -7.15 -18.87 -6.98
C ASP A 83 -6.94 -17.46 -7.52
N ARG A 84 -5.78 -17.25 -8.16
CA ARG A 84 -5.36 -15.97 -8.76
C ARG A 84 -5.12 -16.11 -10.27
N ARG A 85 -5.85 -17.01 -10.94
CA ARG A 85 -5.60 -17.39 -12.35
C ARG A 85 -5.61 -16.21 -13.34
N VAL A 86 -6.38 -15.17 -13.04
CA VAL A 86 -6.46 -13.93 -13.82
C VAL A 86 -6.58 -12.77 -12.86
N GLU A 87 -5.70 -11.78 -13.02
CA GLU A 87 -5.73 -10.52 -12.29
C GLU A 87 -5.87 -9.38 -13.28
N ILE A 88 -6.76 -8.43 -12.98
CA ILE A 88 -6.90 -7.18 -13.72
C ILE A 88 -6.25 -6.05 -12.92
N THR A 89 -5.65 -5.08 -13.60
CA THR A 89 -5.00 -3.92 -12.98
C THR A 89 -5.64 -2.63 -13.45
N GLY A 90 -5.68 -1.61 -12.60
CA GLY A 90 -6.17 -0.29 -13.01
C GLY A 90 -6.09 0.75 -11.90
N PRO A 91 -6.26 2.04 -12.25
CA PRO A 91 -6.18 3.13 -11.29
C PRO A 91 -7.32 3.06 -10.26
N PRO A 92 -7.17 3.67 -9.07
CA PRO A 92 -8.21 3.72 -8.04
C PRO A 92 -9.27 4.79 -8.37
N GLU A 93 -9.58 4.99 -9.65
CA GLU A 93 -10.68 5.86 -10.10
C GLU A 93 -12.00 5.11 -9.95
N ARG A 94 -13.02 5.79 -9.44
CA ARG A 94 -14.27 5.19 -8.97
C ARG A 94 -14.96 4.32 -10.02
N LYS A 95 -15.15 4.81 -11.24
CA LYS A 95 -15.79 4.03 -12.32
C LYS A 95 -14.94 2.84 -12.73
N MET A 96 -13.63 3.04 -12.89
CA MET A 96 -12.68 1.97 -13.25
C MET A 96 -12.66 0.86 -12.22
N MET A 97 -12.66 1.20 -10.93
CA MET A 97 -12.71 0.22 -9.85
C MET A 97 -13.99 -0.62 -9.89
N ILE A 98 -15.17 -0.01 -10.09
CA ILE A 98 -16.44 -0.76 -10.21
C ILE A 98 -16.34 -1.75 -11.37
N ASN A 99 -15.87 -1.31 -12.54
CA ASN A 99 -15.74 -2.18 -13.70
C ASN A 99 -14.72 -3.32 -13.48
N ALA A 100 -13.58 -3.02 -12.85
CA ALA A 100 -12.52 -4.00 -12.61
C ALA A 100 -12.95 -5.06 -11.58
N LEU A 101 -13.60 -4.64 -10.50
CA LEU A 101 -14.16 -5.52 -9.48
C LEU A 101 -15.24 -6.45 -10.06
N ASN A 102 -16.03 -5.95 -11.01
CA ASN A 102 -17.10 -6.71 -11.68
C ASN A 102 -16.64 -7.48 -12.93
N SER A 103 -15.33 -7.49 -13.25
CA SER A 103 -14.82 -8.00 -14.53
C SER A 103 -14.86 -9.52 -14.69
N GLY A 104 -15.07 -10.26 -13.59
CA GLY A 104 -14.91 -11.71 -13.55
C GLY A 104 -13.47 -12.20 -13.34
N ALA A 105 -12.49 -11.29 -13.26
CA ALA A 105 -11.16 -11.61 -12.77
C ALA A 105 -11.21 -12.12 -11.32
N ARG A 106 -10.20 -12.90 -10.92
CA ARG A 106 -10.10 -13.36 -9.52
C ARG A 106 -9.60 -12.27 -8.60
N VAL A 107 -8.70 -11.43 -9.10
CA VAL A 107 -8.08 -10.33 -8.36
C VAL A 107 -8.17 -9.05 -9.18
N PHE A 108 -8.45 -7.95 -8.51
CA PHE A 108 -8.24 -6.61 -9.03
C PHE A 108 -7.14 -5.92 -8.22
N MET A 109 -6.07 -5.53 -8.90
CA MET A 109 -5.03 -4.68 -8.31
C MET A 109 -5.35 -3.21 -8.57
N ALA A 110 -5.82 -2.52 -7.53
CA ALA A 110 -6.03 -1.08 -7.53
C ALA A 110 -4.69 -0.36 -7.36
N ASP A 111 -4.36 0.53 -8.30
CA ASP A 111 -2.99 0.96 -8.50
C ASP A 111 -2.75 2.45 -8.25
N PHE A 112 -2.11 2.77 -7.13
CA PHE A 112 -1.67 4.14 -6.81
C PHE A 112 -0.33 4.49 -7.47
N GLU A 113 0.24 3.56 -8.24
CA GLU A 113 1.59 3.63 -8.80
C GLU A 113 1.55 3.86 -10.32
N ASP A 114 2.20 3.04 -11.15
CA ASP A 114 2.49 3.37 -12.57
C ASP A 114 1.26 3.70 -13.45
N SER A 115 0.06 3.17 -13.15
CA SER A 115 -1.14 3.48 -13.95
C SER A 115 -1.93 4.70 -13.45
N SER A 116 -1.47 5.35 -12.37
CA SER A 116 -2.11 6.52 -11.78
C SER A 116 -1.16 7.70 -11.71
N SER A 117 -1.54 8.82 -12.32
CA SER A 117 -0.84 10.08 -12.05
C SER A 117 -1.08 10.47 -10.58
N PRO A 118 -0.03 10.65 -9.75
CA PRO A 118 -0.17 10.85 -8.31
C PRO A 118 -0.52 12.31 -7.98
N THR A 119 -1.58 12.84 -8.59
CA THR A 119 -2.17 14.12 -8.17
C THR A 119 -2.80 13.95 -6.79
N TRP A 120 -2.89 15.04 -6.02
CA TRP A 120 -3.46 14.97 -4.67
C TRP A 120 -4.90 14.44 -4.69
N ASP A 121 -5.70 14.96 -5.64
CA ASP A 121 -7.07 14.51 -5.88
C ASP A 121 -7.14 13.01 -6.18
N ASN A 122 -6.28 12.47 -7.05
CA ASN A 122 -6.30 11.05 -7.39
C ASN A 122 -5.95 10.17 -6.18
N MET A 123 -4.98 10.60 -5.36
CA MET A 123 -4.57 9.83 -4.19
C MET A 123 -5.68 9.85 -3.12
N LEU A 124 -6.24 11.01 -2.79
CA LEU A 124 -7.30 11.11 -1.80
C LEU A 124 -8.62 10.46 -2.24
N ASN A 125 -9.06 10.69 -3.48
CA ASN A 125 -10.22 9.98 -4.03
C ASN A 125 -9.97 8.47 -4.09
N GLY A 126 -8.74 8.06 -4.39
CA GLY A 126 -8.36 6.66 -4.36
C GLY A 126 -8.56 6.04 -2.98
N GLN A 127 -8.15 6.72 -1.91
CA GLN A 127 -8.37 6.27 -0.53
C GLN A 127 -9.87 6.08 -0.21
N VAL A 128 -10.71 7.04 -0.60
CA VAL A 128 -12.17 6.95 -0.47
C VAL A 128 -12.73 5.76 -1.27
N ASN A 129 -12.28 5.57 -2.51
CA ASN A 129 -12.78 4.50 -3.37
C ASN A 129 -12.37 3.11 -2.87
N ILE A 130 -11.14 2.93 -2.34
CA ILE A 130 -10.73 1.70 -1.66
C ILE A 130 -11.64 1.41 -0.47
N ARG A 131 -11.90 2.43 0.34
CA ARG A 131 -12.73 2.32 1.54
C ARG A 131 -14.15 1.90 1.23
N ASP A 132 -14.77 2.56 0.26
CA ASP A 132 -16.13 2.25 -0.18
C ASP A 132 -16.19 0.85 -0.83
N ALA A 133 -15.15 0.42 -1.55
CA ALA A 133 -15.07 -0.92 -2.13
C ALA A 133 -15.06 -2.01 -1.05
N ILE A 134 -14.26 -1.82 0.01
CA ILE A 134 -14.15 -2.79 1.12
C ILE A 134 -15.47 -2.88 1.90
N ARG A 135 -16.14 -1.73 2.12
CA ARG A 135 -17.46 -1.66 2.78
C ARG A 135 -18.63 -2.14 1.92
N ARG A 136 -18.36 -2.42 0.64
CA ARG A 136 -19.34 -2.79 -0.38
C ARG A 136 -20.35 -1.69 -0.75
N ASP A 137 -19.94 -0.44 -0.60
CA ASP A 137 -20.74 0.77 -0.87
C ASP A 137 -20.27 1.55 -2.11
N LEU A 138 -19.34 0.98 -2.89
CA LEU A 138 -18.78 1.63 -4.08
C LEU A 138 -19.83 1.74 -5.20
N THR A 139 -20.38 2.94 -5.33
CA THR A 139 -21.42 3.28 -6.33
C THR A 139 -21.09 4.58 -7.06
N LEU A 140 -21.57 4.72 -8.30
CA LEU A 140 -21.40 5.92 -9.11
C LEU A 140 -22.67 6.19 -9.93
N ARG A 141 -23.18 7.42 -9.86
CA ARG A 141 -24.21 7.90 -10.77
C ARG A 141 -23.65 8.98 -11.69
N ARG A 142 -23.69 8.75 -13.00
CA ARG A 142 -23.15 9.67 -14.01
C ARG A 142 -23.91 9.54 -15.32
N ASP A 143 -24.25 10.67 -15.93
CA ASP A 143 -24.92 10.72 -17.24
C ASP A 143 -26.21 9.88 -17.30
N GLY A 144 -27.00 9.90 -16.21
CA GLY A 144 -28.23 9.10 -16.08
C GLY A 144 -28.03 7.60 -15.86
N LYS A 145 -26.78 7.10 -15.86
CA LYS A 145 -26.43 5.70 -15.57
C LYS A 145 -25.97 5.55 -14.13
N SER A 146 -26.33 4.43 -13.52
CA SER A 146 -25.86 4.02 -12.19
C SER A 146 -24.97 2.79 -12.32
N TYR A 147 -23.84 2.82 -11.63
CA TYR A 147 -22.88 1.72 -11.52
C TYR A 147 -22.73 1.38 -10.04
N ALA A 148 -22.71 0.10 -9.74
CA ALA A 148 -22.45 -0.44 -8.41
C ALA A 148 -21.63 -1.72 -8.56
N ILE A 149 -20.88 -2.07 -7.53
CA ILE A 149 -20.24 -3.38 -7.48
C ILE A 149 -21.30 -4.49 -7.30
N ASN A 150 -21.00 -5.68 -7.80
CA ASN A 150 -21.85 -6.87 -7.66
C ASN A 150 -21.73 -7.47 -6.24
N ASP A 151 -22.58 -8.46 -5.94
CA ASP A 151 -22.45 -9.26 -4.71
C ASP A 151 -21.12 -10.04 -4.71
N GLU A 152 -20.83 -10.72 -5.82
CA GLU A 152 -19.56 -11.38 -6.08
C GLU A 152 -18.63 -10.47 -6.89
N ILE A 153 -17.46 -10.15 -6.32
CA ILE A 153 -16.44 -9.30 -6.94
C ILE A 153 -15.07 -9.97 -6.87
N ALA A 154 -14.14 -9.48 -7.69
CA ALA A 154 -12.72 -9.82 -7.60
C ALA A 154 -12.14 -9.44 -6.22
N THR A 155 -11.21 -10.25 -5.71
CA THR A 155 -10.43 -9.92 -4.51
C THR A 155 -9.64 -8.63 -4.75
N LEU A 156 -9.77 -7.64 -3.87
CA LEU A 156 -9.05 -6.38 -3.98
C LEU A 156 -7.63 -6.50 -3.43
N VAL A 157 -6.64 -6.16 -4.25
CA VAL A 157 -5.23 -6.00 -3.85
C VAL A 157 -4.83 -4.56 -4.17
N ILE A 158 -4.06 -3.91 -3.30
CA ILE A 158 -3.68 -2.51 -3.49
C ILE A 158 -2.18 -2.38 -3.75
N ARG A 159 -1.82 -1.64 -4.80
CA ARG A 159 -0.43 -1.31 -5.11
C ARG A 159 -0.10 0.12 -4.66
N PRO A 160 0.56 0.33 -3.51
CA PRO A 160 1.03 1.64 -3.09
C PRO A 160 2.20 2.12 -3.96
N ARG A 161 2.50 3.41 -3.90
CA ARG A 161 3.69 3.99 -4.56
C ARG A 161 4.99 3.40 -4.04
N GLY A 162 5.97 3.24 -4.93
CA GLY A 162 7.28 2.66 -4.58
C GLY A 162 8.13 3.53 -3.65
N TRP A 163 9.14 2.92 -3.01
CA TRP A 163 9.97 3.57 -1.99
C TRP A 163 10.62 4.88 -2.42
N HIS A 164 10.87 5.10 -3.71
CA HIS A 164 11.55 6.28 -4.24
C HIS A 164 10.66 7.54 -4.30
N LEU A 165 9.32 7.38 -4.25
CA LEU A 165 8.38 8.49 -4.42
C LEU A 165 8.10 9.23 -3.09
N PRO A 166 8.18 10.57 -3.07
CA PRO A 166 7.69 11.38 -1.96
C PRO A 166 6.18 11.66 -2.11
N GLU A 167 5.49 11.86 -0.99
CA GLU A 167 4.20 12.55 -0.96
C GLU A 167 4.43 13.97 -0.43
N ARG A 168 4.45 14.95 -1.34
CA ARG A 168 4.78 16.34 -1.00
C ARG A 168 3.68 17.04 -0.23
N HIS A 169 2.44 16.55 -0.32
CA HIS A 169 1.29 17.16 0.36
C HIS A 169 1.19 16.75 1.83
N VAL A 170 2.02 15.78 2.27
CA VAL A 170 2.10 15.29 3.64
C VAL A 170 3.52 15.53 4.15
N GLN A 171 3.68 16.50 5.05
CA GLN A 171 4.95 16.74 5.73
C GLN A 171 4.89 16.25 7.17
N VAL A 172 5.96 15.62 7.62
CA VAL A 172 6.15 15.23 9.01
C VAL A 172 7.53 15.74 9.43
N ASP A 173 7.57 16.57 10.46
CA ASP A 173 8.76 17.24 10.99
C ASP A 173 9.52 18.00 9.87
N GLY A 174 8.76 18.76 9.06
CA GLY A 174 9.29 19.61 7.99
C GLY A 174 9.86 18.88 6.77
N ARG A 175 9.56 17.58 6.60
CA ARG A 175 10.00 16.80 5.44
C ARG A 175 8.84 16.05 4.79
N PRO A 176 8.78 15.96 3.44
CA PRO A 176 7.82 15.12 2.75
C PRO A 176 7.87 13.66 3.24
N ALA A 177 6.72 13.08 3.49
CA ALA A 177 6.58 11.68 3.83
C ALA A 177 6.92 10.78 2.62
N ALA A 178 7.29 9.53 2.89
CA ALA A 178 7.40 8.54 1.82
C ALA A 178 5.98 8.16 1.35
N ALA A 179 5.70 8.33 0.05
CA ALA A 179 4.37 8.06 -0.51
C ALA A 179 3.89 6.63 -0.23
N SER A 180 4.78 5.65 -0.35
CA SER A 180 4.59 4.26 0.10
C SER A 180 3.94 4.13 1.49
N LEU A 181 4.39 4.91 2.49
CA LEU A 181 3.87 4.85 3.86
C LEU A 181 2.55 5.59 4.02
N VAL A 182 2.34 6.67 3.25
CA VAL A 182 1.06 7.38 3.24
C VAL A 182 -0.02 6.51 2.62
N ASP A 183 0.24 5.94 1.44
CA ASP A 183 -0.69 5.07 0.73
C ASP A 183 -1.06 3.86 1.60
N PHE A 184 -0.06 3.08 2.02
CA PHE A 184 -0.25 1.91 2.87
C PHE A 184 -0.93 2.28 4.20
N GLY A 185 -0.44 3.32 4.87
CA GLY A 185 -0.89 3.68 6.22
C GLY A 185 -2.37 4.05 6.23
N LEU A 186 -2.82 4.89 5.30
CA LEU A 186 -4.23 5.27 5.19
C LEU A 186 -5.11 4.08 4.79
N ILE A 187 -4.68 3.29 3.80
CA ILE A 187 -5.43 2.10 3.36
C ILE A 187 -5.60 1.13 4.53
N PHE A 188 -4.51 0.83 5.23
CA PHE A 188 -4.56 -0.13 6.33
C PHE A 188 -5.41 0.39 7.48
N PHE A 189 -5.19 1.64 7.90
CA PHE A 189 -5.90 2.26 9.02
C PHE A 189 -7.43 2.27 8.84
N HIS A 190 -7.90 2.72 7.67
CA HIS A 190 -9.33 2.90 7.42
C HIS A 190 -10.08 1.58 7.19
N ASN A 191 -9.38 0.51 6.84
CA ASN A 191 -10.00 -0.67 6.25
C ASN A 191 -9.71 -1.98 6.96
N VAL A 192 -8.65 -2.10 7.76
CA VAL A 192 -8.24 -3.42 8.28
C VAL A 192 -9.33 -4.08 9.13
N ARG A 193 -10.01 -3.31 10.00
CA ARG A 193 -11.06 -3.87 10.87
C ARG A 193 -12.25 -4.36 10.04
N GLU A 194 -12.75 -3.51 9.15
CA GLU A 194 -13.86 -3.83 8.25
C GLU A 194 -13.55 -5.03 7.34
N ALA A 195 -12.34 -5.08 6.77
CA ALA A 195 -11.90 -6.18 5.92
C ALA A 195 -11.92 -7.51 6.69
N LEU A 196 -11.39 -7.52 7.92
CA LEU A 196 -11.38 -8.71 8.77
C LEU A 196 -12.78 -9.14 9.19
N ASP A 197 -13.66 -8.20 9.57
CA ASP A 197 -15.03 -8.48 9.95
C ASP A 197 -15.85 -9.09 8.79
N ARG A 198 -15.45 -8.80 7.54
CA ARG A 198 -16.00 -9.43 6.32
C ARG A 198 -15.33 -10.73 5.92
N GLY A 199 -14.37 -11.23 6.69
CA GLY A 199 -13.65 -12.48 6.42
C GLY A 199 -12.61 -12.38 5.30
N THR A 200 -12.16 -11.17 4.97
CA THR A 200 -11.03 -10.91 4.07
C THR A 200 -9.90 -10.17 4.82
N ALA A 201 -8.92 -9.60 4.12
CA ALA A 201 -7.90 -8.75 4.73
C ALA A 201 -7.32 -7.73 3.72
N PRO A 202 -6.63 -6.68 4.19
CA PRO A 202 -5.89 -5.79 3.31
C PRO A 202 -4.71 -6.53 2.66
N TYR A 203 -4.72 -6.59 1.33
CA TYR A 203 -3.68 -7.24 0.52
C TYR A 203 -2.90 -6.21 -0.29
N PHE A 204 -1.58 -6.37 -0.37
CA PHE A 204 -0.71 -5.37 -1.00
C PHE A 204 0.19 -5.95 -2.10
N TYR A 205 0.34 -5.20 -3.18
CA TYR A 205 1.30 -5.46 -4.24
C TYR A 205 2.48 -4.49 -4.06
N LEU A 206 3.68 -4.99 -3.77
CA LEU A 206 4.83 -4.12 -3.45
C LEU A 206 5.71 -3.86 -4.70
N PRO A 207 5.78 -2.62 -5.21
CA PRO A 207 6.48 -2.36 -6.46
C PRO A 207 7.98 -2.07 -6.27
N LYS A 208 8.76 -2.38 -7.32
CA LYS A 208 10.11 -1.84 -7.56
C LYS A 208 11.09 -2.01 -6.38
N LEU A 209 11.03 -3.15 -5.71
CA LEU A 209 12.04 -3.55 -4.71
C LEU A 209 13.33 -3.98 -5.44
N GLU A 210 14.49 -3.55 -4.94
CA GLU A 210 15.79 -3.84 -5.57
C GLU A 210 16.66 -4.79 -4.74
N ASN A 211 16.26 -5.08 -3.49
CA ASN A 211 16.96 -6.01 -2.61
C ASN A 211 16.06 -6.52 -1.47
N HIS A 212 16.52 -7.57 -0.79
CA HIS A 212 15.79 -8.23 0.30
C HIS A 212 15.71 -7.39 1.59
N HIS A 213 16.55 -6.37 1.79
CA HIS A 213 16.42 -5.46 2.93
C HIS A 213 15.24 -4.50 2.76
N GLU A 214 14.84 -4.19 1.53
CA GLU A 214 13.61 -3.42 1.27
C GLU A 214 12.35 -4.25 1.48
N ALA A 215 12.41 -5.56 1.20
CA ALA A 215 11.36 -6.50 1.61
C ALA A 215 11.29 -6.59 3.15
N ARG A 216 12.44 -6.60 3.83
CA ARG A 216 12.49 -6.54 5.31
C ARG A 216 11.88 -5.25 5.84
N LEU A 217 12.17 -4.09 5.24
CA LEU A 217 11.54 -2.82 5.63
C LEU A 217 10.01 -2.91 5.55
N TRP A 218 9.45 -3.46 4.48
CA TRP A 218 8.00 -3.69 4.40
C TRP A 218 7.49 -4.62 5.49
N ASN A 219 8.20 -5.72 5.78
CA ASN A 219 7.83 -6.61 6.86
C ASN A 219 7.80 -5.88 8.22
N ASP A 220 8.79 -5.04 8.50
CA ASP A 220 8.86 -4.27 9.74
C ASP A 220 7.71 -3.25 9.82
N VAL A 221 7.39 -2.58 8.71
CA VAL A 221 6.21 -1.70 8.58
C VAL A 221 4.91 -2.47 8.85
N PHE A 222 4.75 -3.67 8.29
CA PHE A 222 3.57 -4.50 8.48
C PHE A 222 3.42 -5.00 9.92
N CYS A 223 4.50 -5.47 10.54
CA CYS A 223 4.51 -5.88 11.94
C CYS A 223 4.12 -4.69 12.84
N HIS A 224 4.75 -3.54 12.63
CA HIS A 224 4.46 -2.33 13.39
C HIS A 224 3.01 -1.88 13.24
N ALA A 225 2.49 -1.83 12.01
CA ALA A 225 1.11 -1.45 11.73
C ALA A 225 0.10 -2.39 12.41
N GLN A 226 0.34 -3.70 12.33
CA GLN A 226 -0.52 -4.71 12.96
C GLN A 226 -0.50 -4.56 14.49
N ASP A 227 0.68 -4.41 15.09
CA ASP A 227 0.82 -4.24 16.54
C ASP A 227 0.13 -2.93 17.00
N ALA A 228 0.33 -1.82 16.27
CA ALA A 228 -0.25 -0.52 16.60
C ALA A 228 -1.79 -0.48 16.55
N LEU A 229 -2.41 -1.24 15.65
CA LEU A 229 -3.87 -1.31 15.50
C LEU A 229 -4.51 -2.55 16.16
N GLY A 230 -3.74 -3.34 16.91
CA GLY A 230 -4.22 -4.55 17.57
C GLY A 230 -4.76 -5.60 16.59
N VAL A 231 -4.07 -5.77 15.45
CA VAL A 231 -4.36 -6.74 14.40
C VAL A 231 -3.37 -7.91 14.53
N PRO A 232 -3.80 -9.17 14.38
CA PRO A 232 -2.88 -10.31 14.44
C PRO A 232 -1.76 -10.22 13.41
N ARG A 233 -0.54 -10.61 13.79
CA ARG A 233 0.59 -10.67 12.86
C ARG A 233 0.34 -11.68 11.75
N GLY A 234 0.59 -11.26 10.51
CA GLY A 234 0.38 -12.08 9.33
C GLY A 234 -1.04 -11.96 8.74
N SER A 235 -1.85 -11.03 9.26
CA SER A 235 -3.11 -10.61 8.64
C SER A 235 -2.89 -9.85 7.34
N ILE A 236 -1.84 -9.02 7.26
CA ILE A 236 -1.42 -8.40 5.99
C ILE A 236 -0.82 -9.48 5.08
N LYS A 237 -1.17 -9.46 3.79
CA LYS A 237 -0.55 -10.28 2.74
C LYS A 237 -0.05 -9.45 1.58
#